data_AF-A0A7K3Z0I1-F1
#
_entry.id   AF-A0A7K3Z0I1-F1
#
_cell.length_a   1.000
_cell.length_b   1.000
_cell.length_c   1.000
_cell.angle_alpha   90.00
_cell.angle_beta   90.00
_cell.angle_gamma   90.00
#
_symmetry.space_group_name_H-M   'P 1'
#
loop_
_entity.id
_entity.type
_entity.pdbx_description
1 polymer ?
#
loop_
_entity_poly.entity_id
_entity_poly.type
_entity_poly.pdbx_seq_one_letter_code
_entity_poly.pdbx_strand_id
1 'polypeptide(L)'
;MTRGPPPLKAIAKAKKIAALQGEVMNNPALARWRYGLVVFREDRTAFVRIKRIRAHVTDPAEILLLFKTDVLQLRMLPETPVTSREIWTLSPWNTWQFFIIGNNEITEVRYEVPLELPPVEKPAGETAEPDPLPGDACPSTSSLEKTARDTAIPAGDCRVPAGGSPAGALTPDDEEECSDGVEV
;
A
#
# COMPACT_ATOMS: atom_id res chain seq x y z
N MET A 1 15.52 -7.02 -9.69
CA MET A 1 14.96 -7.84 -8.59
C MET A 1 13.51 -8.14 -8.91
N THR A 2 13.10 -9.41 -8.97
CA THR A 2 11.69 -9.78 -9.11
C THR A 2 10.93 -9.50 -7.81
N ARG A 3 9.84 -8.74 -7.87
CA ARG A 3 8.92 -8.61 -6.74
C ARG A 3 8.19 -9.94 -6.57
N GLY A 4 8.41 -10.62 -5.45
CA GLY A 4 7.72 -11.87 -5.13
C GLY A 4 6.20 -11.69 -5.02
N PRO A 5 5.43 -12.80 -4.98
CA PRO A 5 3.97 -12.75 -4.95
C PRO A 5 3.41 -11.80 -3.88
N PRO A 6 2.35 -11.02 -4.18
CA PRO A 6 1.81 -10.03 -3.25
C PRO A 6 1.38 -10.70 -1.93
N PRO A 7 1.60 -10.07 -0.78
CA PRO A 7 1.49 -10.73 0.52
C PRO A 7 0.02 -10.81 1.00
N LEU A 8 -0.85 -11.46 0.22
CA LEU A 8 -2.31 -11.50 0.44
C LEU A 8 -2.71 -11.90 1.87
N LYS A 9 -2.05 -12.92 2.44
CA LYS A 9 -2.27 -13.35 3.84
C LYS A 9 -1.87 -12.28 4.87
N ALA A 10 -0.84 -11.48 4.60
CA ALA A 10 -0.46 -10.35 5.44
C ALA A 10 -1.44 -9.19 5.30
N ILE A 11 -1.93 -8.91 4.07
CA ILE A 11 -2.93 -7.87 3.82
C ILE A 11 -4.26 -8.21 4.52
N ALA A 12 -4.68 -9.47 4.50
CA ALA A 12 -5.86 -9.92 5.25
C ALA A 12 -5.70 -9.75 6.77
N LYS A 13 -4.50 -10.03 7.34
CA LYS A 13 -4.21 -9.78 8.76
C LYS A 13 -4.15 -8.28 9.09
N ALA A 14 -3.47 -7.48 8.27
CA ALA A 14 -3.37 -6.03 8.43
C ALA A 14 -4.76 -5.35 8.43
N LYS A 15 -5.69 -5.79 7.57
CA LYS A 15 -7.08 -5.29 7.57
C LYS A 15 -7.78 -5.51 8.92
N LYS A 16 -7.57 -6.67 9.56
CA LYS A 16 -8.15 -6.93 10.89
C LYS A 16 -7.54 -6.03 11.95
N ILE A 17 -6.22 -5.83 11.94
CA ILE A 17 -5.54 -4.90 12.86
C ILE A 17 -6.02 -3.46 12.65
N ALA A 18 -6.13 -3.01 11.40
CA ALA A 18 -6.64 -1.70 11.05
C ALA A 18 -8.10 -1.49 11.48
N ALA A 19 -8.94 -2.53 11.38
CA ALA A 19 -10.35 -2.47 11.81
C ALA A 19 -10.54 -2.38 13.34
N LEU A 20 -9.49 -2.66 14.12
CA LEU A 20 -9.47 -2.39 15.57
C LEU A 20 -9.06 -0.94 15.89
N GLN A 21 -8.56 -0.19 14.89
CA GLN A 21 -8.09 1.19 15.04
C GLN A 21 -9.03 2.23 14.41
N GLY A 22 -9.99 1.80 13.59
CA GLY A 22 -10.88 2.68 12.85
C GLY A 22 -11.45 2.05 11.56
N GLU A 23 -12.05 2.85 10.70
CA GLU A 23 -12.65 2.37 9.44
C GLU A 23 -11.58 2.09 8.38
N VAL A 24 -11.70 0.97 7.65
CA VAL A 24 -10.67 0.49 6.70
C VAL A 24 -11.15 0.57 5.25
N MET A 25 -10.76 1.63 4.55
CA MET A 25 -11.02 1.75 3.11
C MET A 25 -10.10 0.82 2.31
N ASN A 26 -10.61 -0.35 1.95
CA ASN A 26 -10.00 -1.26 1.00
C ASN A 26 -10.61 -1.06 -0.40
N ASN A 27 -10.15 -0.05 -1.13
CA ASN A 27 -10.55 0.17 -2.52
C ASN A 27 -9.58 -0.56 -3.48
N PRO A 28 -10.03 -1.48 -4.37
CA PRO A 28 -9.14 -2.16 -5.33
C PRO A 28 -8.56 -1.21 -6.40
N ALA A 29 -9.16 -0.05 -6.65
CA ALA A 29 -8.51 1.00 -7.44
C ALA A 29 -7.27 1.56 -6.69
N LEU A 30 -7.34 1.69 -5.37
CA LEU A 30 -6.18 2.06 -4.54
C LEU A 30 -5.12 0.95 -4.47
N ALA A 31 -5.43 -0.30 -4.83
CA ALA A 31 -4.41 -1.34 -5.01
C ALA A 31 -3.54 -1.11 -6.27
N ARG A 32 -3.96 -0.24 -7.20
CA ARG A 32 -3.08 0.33 -8.26
C ARG A 32 -2.26 1.55 -7.75
N TRP A 33 -2.52 2.08 -6.56
CA TRP A 33 -2.02 3.37 -6.05
C TRP A 33 -0.88 3.26 -5.00
N ARG A 34 -0.62 4.39 -4.33
CA ARG A 34 0.44 4.71 -3.35
C ARG A 34 -0.24 5.05 -1.83
N TYR A 35 -0.43 3.63 -1.68
CA TYR A 35 -0.88 2.78 -0.50
C TYR A 35 -1.19 1.30 -0.75
N GLY A 36 -1.47 0.56 0.31
CA GLY A 36 -2.03 -0.80 0.31
C GLY A 36 -3.30 -0.94 1.16
N LEU A 37 -3.48 -0.07 2.16
CA LEU A 37 -4.75 0.24 2.84
C LEU A 37 -4.79 1.74 3.14
N VAL A 38 -5.99 2.26 3.39
CA VAL A 38 -6.21 3.55 4.09
C VAL A 38 -7.06 3.26 5.32
N VAL A 39 -6.72 3.88 6.46
CA VAL A 39 -7.40 3.69 7.75
C VAL A 39 -7.84 5.05 8.28
N PHE A 40 -9.12 5.21 8.57
CA PHE A 40 -9.68 6.41 9.18
C PHE A 40 -9.80 6.20 10.69
N ARG A 41 -8.89 6.83 11.45
CA ARG A 41 -8.99 6.93 12.92
C ARG A 41 -9.77 8.21 13.27
N GLU A 42 -10.17 8.35 14.53
CA GLU A 42 -10.95 9.50 15.03
C GLU A 42 -10.26 10.86 14.77
N ASP A 43 -8.93 10.90 14.83
CA ASP A 43 -8.12 12.11 14.68
C ASP A 43 -7.37 12.23 13.35
N ARG A 44 -7.14 11.12 12.62
CA ARG A 44 -6.27 11.10 11.43
C ARG A 44 -6.57 9.99 10.43
N THR A 45 -6.26 10.27 9.16
CA THR A 45 -6.25 9.31 8.06
C THR A 45 -4.84 8.74 7.86
N ALA A 46 -4.68 7.43 8.05
CA ALA A 46 -3.41 6.72 7.86
C ALA A 46 -3.30 6.10 6.47
N PHE A 47 -2.28 6.48 5.70
CA PHE A 47 -1.94 5.91 4.40
C PHE A 47 -0.91 4.78 4.58
N VAL A 48 -1.36 3.53 4.52
CA VAL A 48 -0.58 2.37 4.98
C VAL A 48 0.02 1.58 3.81
N ARG A 49 1.34 1.34 3.84
CA ARG A 49 2.05 0.37 3.00
C ARG A 49 2.40 -0.89 3.80
N ILE A 50 1.86 -2.04 3.38
CA ILE A 50 2.14 -3.34 4.01
C ILE A 50 3.35 -4.02 3.34
N LYS A 51 4.27 -4.54 4.15
CA LYS A 51 5.49 -5.23 3.72
C LYS A 51 5.69 -6.53 4.49
N ARG A 52 6.54 -7.42 3.95
CA ARG A 52 7.10 -8.56 4.68
C ARG A 52 8.61 -8.40 4.74
N ILE A 53 9.17 -8.59 5.92
CA ILE A 53 10.62 -8.53 6.18
C ILE A 53 11.18 -9.94 6.44
N ARG A 54 12.51 -10.10 6.34
CA ARG A 54 13.21 -11.38 6.58
C ARG A 54 13.83 -11.48 7.99
N ALA A 55 14.05 -10.36 8.65
CA ALA A 55 14.49 -10.23 10.03
C ALA A 55 13.50 -9.33 10.78
N HIS A 56 13.68 -9.16 12.09
CA HIS A 56 13.06 -8.07 12.85
C HIS A 56 13.88 -6.80 12.61
N VAL A 57 13.25 -5.64 12.50
CA VAL A 57 13.98 -4.36 12.37
C VAL A 57 14.31 -3.86 13.78
N THR A 58 15.55 -3.46 14.01
CA THR A 58 16.04 -2.98 15.32
C THR A 58 16.18 -1.47 15.38
N ASP A 59 16.61 -0.86 14.28
CA ASP A 59 16.69 0.59 14.09
C ASP A 59 15.65 1.04 13.05
N PRO A 60 14.73 1.96 13.37
CA PRO A 60 13.78 2.54 12.41
C PRO A 60 14.42 3.07 11.11
N ALA A 61 15.69 3.50 11.13
CA ALA A 61 16.41 3.92 9.92
C ALA A 61 16.63 2.78 8.91
N GLU A 62 16.65 1.50 9.34
CA GLU A 62 16.68 0.34 8.45
C GLU A 62 15.51 0.35 7.44
N ILE A 63 14.34 0.87 7.83
CA ILE A 63 13.16 0.98 6.96
C ILE A 63 13.43 1.88 5.74
N LEU A 64 14.23 2.94 5.90
CA LEU A 64 14.64 3.80 4.78
C LEU A 64 15.54 3.04 3.79
N LEU A 65 16.40 2.15 4.28
CA LEU A 65 17.30 1.33 3.45
C LEU A 65 16.52 0.20 2.75
N LEU A 66 15.74 -0.57 3.50
CA LEU A 66 14.96 -1.71 3.01
C LEU A 66 13.85 -1.30 2.03
N PHE A 67 13.23 -0.13 2.25
CA PHE A 67 12.02 0.29 1.53
C PHE A 67 12.12 1.70 0.92
N LYS A 68 13.32 2.17 0.57
CA LYS A 68 13.60 3.51 0.00
C LYS A 68 12.55 4.00 -1.00
N THR A 69 12.17 3.19 -1.99
CA THR A 69 11.17 3.56 -3.00
C THR A 69 9.77 3.74 -2.43
N ASP A 70 9.35 2.95 -1.45
CA ASP A 70 8.04 3.08 -0.81
C ASP A 70 8.00 4.23 0.20
N VAL A 71 9.10 4.49 0.92
CA VAL A 71 9.29 5.67 1.79
C VAL A 71 9.22 6.95 0.96
N LEU A 72 9.94 7.02 -0.16
CA LEU A 72 9.86 8.16 -1.08
C LEU A 72 8.46 8.35 -1.65
N GLN A 73 7.75 7.26 -1.99
CA GLN A 73 6.36 7.34 -2.47
C GLN A 73 5.38 7.80 -1.38
N LEU A 74 5.58 7.40 -0.12
CA LEU A 74 4.80 7.91 1.00
C LEU A 74 5.09 9.40 1.25
N ARG A 75 6.36 9.83 1.21
CA ARG A 75 6.75 11.26 1.36
C ARG A 75 6.22 12.19 0.26
N MET A 76 5.69 11.66 -0.86
CA MET A 76 4.91 12.46 -1.83
C MET A 76 3.53 12.88 -1.30
N LEU A 77 3.00 12.20 -0.28
CA LEU A 77 1.77 12.62 0.39
C LEU A 77 2.08 13.77 1.36
N PRO A 78 1.24 14.80 1.42
CA PRO A 78 1.43 15.91 2.35
C PRO A 78 1.34 15.43 3.81
N GLU A 79 2.31 15.87 4.60
CA GLU A 79 2.28 15.77 6.06
C GLU A 79 1.34 16.84 6.58
N THR A 80 0.23 16.43 7.21
CA THR A 80 -0.75 17.32 7.83
C THR A 80 -1.15 16.76 9.19
N PRO A 81 -1.71 17.56 10.13
CA PRO A 81 -2.16 17.06 11.42
C PRO A 81 -3.16 15.90 11.33
N VAL A 82 -3.91 15.81 10.22
CA VAL A 82 -4.94 14.78 9.96
C VAL A 82 -4.49 13.69 8.98
N THR A 83 -3.21 13.63 8.57
CA THR A 83 -2.68 12.59 7.67
C THR A 83 -1.39 11.95 8.18
N SER A 84 -1.43 10.67 8.53
CA SER A 84 -0.22 9.87 8.82
C SER A 84 0.19 9.03 7.60
N ARG A 85 1.51 8.85 7.45
CA ARG A 85 2.14 8.04 6.41
C ARG A 85 2.78 6.84 7.09
N GLU A 86 2.35 5.61 6.80
CA GLU A 86 2.72 4.45 7.62
C GLU A 86 3.26 3.27 6.80
N ILE A 87 4.33 2.64 7.29
CA ILE A 87 4.80 1.33 6.81
C ILE A 87 4.56 0.30 7.90
N TRP A 88 3.82 -0.76 7.56
CA TRP A 88 3.51 -1.87 8.46
C TRP A 88 4.24 -3.12 7.96
N THR A 89 5.16 -3.66 8.77
CA THR A 89 5.99 -4.82 8.39
C THR A 89 5.58 -6.07 9.17
N LEU A 90 5.38 -7.18 8.45
CA LEU A 90 5.19 -8.51 9.03
C LEU A 90 6.50 -9.31 8.96
N SER A 91 6.99 -9.76 10.12
CA SER A 91 8.18 -10.61 10.27
C SER A 91 7.90 -12.08 9.87
N PRO A 92 8.94 -12.92 9.69
CA PRO A 92 8.75 -14.36 9.51
C PRO A 92 8.06 -15.03 10.71
N TRP A 93 8.36 -14.57 11.93
CA TRP A 93 7.76 -15.02 13.20
C TRP A 93 6.34 -14.49 13.44
N ASN A 94 5.70 -13.93 12.41
CA ASN A 94 4.34 -13.35 12.44
C ASN A 94 4.17 -12.12 13.38
N THR A 95 5.27 -11.53 13.85
CA THR A 95 5.29 -10.24 14.56
C THR A 95 4.97 -9.09 13.61
N TRP A 96 4.21 -8.10 14.09
CA TRP A 96 4.02 -6.82 13.39
C TRP A 96 4.88 -5.73 14.03
N GLN A 97 5.50 -4.90 13.19
CA GLN A 97 6.08 -3.62 13.57
C GLN A 97 5.45 -2.53 12.69
N PHE A 98 5.31 -1.32 13.24
CA PHE A 98 4.61 -0.21 12.61
C PHE A 98 5.49 1.04 12.65
N PHE A 99 5.65 1.73 11.53
CA PHE A 99 6.54 2.87 11.41
C PHE A 99 5.81 4.05 10.79
N ILE A 100 5.80 5.19 11.47
CA ILE A 100 5.37 6.47 10.91
C ILE A 100 6.55 7.05 10.09
N ILE A 101 6.23 7.53 8.89
CA ILE A 101 7.17 8.14 7.96
C ILE A 101 7.00 9.67 8.02
N GLY A 102 7.87 10.32 8.79
CA GLY A 102 8.00 11.78 8.79
C GLY A 102 8.72 12.29 7.54
N ASN A 103 8.75 13.62 7.34
CA ASN A 103 9.49 14.23 6.22
C ASN A 103 11.00 13.94 6.30
N ASN A 104 11.58 13.98 7.50
CA ASN A 104 13.00 13.75 7.76
C ASN A 104 13.24 12.38 8.41
N GLU A 105 12.53 12.09 9.49
CA GLU A 105 12.68 10.89 10.33
C GLU A 105 11.76 9.71 9.94
N ILE A 106 11.96 8.57 10.62
CA ILE A 106 11.07 7.40 10.65
C ILE A 106 11.00 6.94 12.11
N THR A 107 9.79 6.73 12.64
CA THR A 107 9.56 6.48 14.06
C THR A 107 8.75 5.20 14.24
N GLU A 108 9.27 4.22 15.00
CA GLU A 108 8.49 3.03 15.36
C GLU A 108 7.37 3.41 16.34
N VAL A 109 6.16 2.92 16.07
CA VAL A 109 4.98 3.10 16.92
C VAL A 109 4.47 1.73 17.37
N ARG A 110 4.22 1.61 18.66
CA ARG A 110 3.62 0.41 19.26
C ARG A 110 2.12 0.62 19.37
N TYR A 111 1.36 -0.06 18.52
CA TYR A 111 -0.07 -0.24 18.74
C TYR A 111 -0.29 -1.43 19.65
N GLU A 112 -1.21 -1.28 20.61
CA GLU A 112 -1.77 -2.42 21.33
C GLU A 112 -2.63 -3.25 20.36
N VAL A 113 -2.01 -4.27 19.77
CA VAL A 113 -2.72 -5.29 19.00
C VAL A 113 -3.13 -6.38 19.99
N PRO A 114 -4.44 -6.63 20.22
CA PRO A 114 -4.89 -7.76 21.01
C PRO A 114 -4.24 -9.05 20.49
N LEU A 115 -3.47 -9.71 21.36
CA LEU A 115 -2.59 -10.83 20.99
C LEU A 115 -3.33 -11.97 20.30
N GLU A 116 -4.59 -12.16 20.69
CA GLU A 116 -5.51 -13.09 20.06
C GLU A 116 -6.73 -12.34 19.51
N LEU A 117 -6.72 -12.11 18.20
CA LEU A 117 -7.96 -12.34 17.46
C LEU A 117 -8.25 -13.82 17.65
N PRO A 118 -9.39 -14.22 18.26
CA PRO A 118 -9.68 -15.63 18.49
C PRO A 118 -9.59 -16.38 17.15
N PRO A 119 -9.22 -17.67 17.16
CA PRO A 119 -9.30 -18.50 15.96
C PRO A 119 -10.67 -18.25 15.34
N VAL A 120 -10.70 -17.80 14.08
CA VAL A 120 -11.98 -17.75 13.38
C VAL A 120 -12.36 -19.19 13.17
N GLU A 121 -13.18 -19.69 14.09
CA GLU A 121 -13.88 -20.94 13.96
C GLU A 121 -14.55 -20.88 12.60
N LYS A 122 -14.02 -21.65 11.65
CA LYS A 122 -14.78 -21.94 10.45
C LYS A 122 -16.09 -22.53 10.97
N PRO A 123 -17.26 -22.01 10.60
CA PRO A 123 -18.50 -22.72 10.91
C PRO A 123 -18.31 -24.14 10.40
N ALA A 124 -18.32 -25.10 11.33
CA ALA A 124 -18.15 -26.51 10.99
C ALA A 124 -19.27 -26.86 10.01
N GLY A 125 -18.93 -27.54 8.92
CA GLY A 125 -19.79 -27.59 7.75
C GLY A 125 -21.20 -28.04 8.11
N GLU A 126 -22.19 -27.24 7.71
CA GLU A 126 -23.60 -27.63 7.72
C GLU A 126 -23.82 -28.65 6.59
N THR A 127 -23.27 -29.84 6.78
CA THR A 127 -23.42 -31.00 5.90
C THR A 127 -24.78 -31.64 6.19
N ALA A 128 -25.82 -31.00 5.66
CA ALA A 128 -27.19 -31.51 5.61
C ALA A 128 -27.72 -31.32 4.17
N GLU A 129 -27.11 -32.05 3.24
CA GLU A 129 -27.54 -32.14 1.84
C GLU A 129 -28.92 -32.80 1.75
N PRO A 130 -29.98 -32.12 1.29
CA PRO A 130 -31.28 -32.74 1.08
C PRO A 130 -31.30 -33.55 -0.22
N ASP A 131 -31.74 -34.80 -0.10
CA ASP A 131 -31.72 -35.86 -1.12
C ASP A 131 -32.37 -35.43 -2.47
N PRO A 132 -31.65 -35.52 -3.61
CA PRO A 132 -32.16 -35.05 -4.90
C PRO A 132 -33.14 -36.03 -5.56
N LEU A 133 -34.42 -35.64 -5.65
CA LEU A 133 -35.44 -36.40 -6.38
C LEU A 133 -35.14 -36.48 -7.90
N PRO A 134 -35.29 -37.65 -8.53
CA PRO A 134 -35.21 -37.79 -9.98
C PRO A 134 -36.51 -37.29 -10.63
N GLY A 135 -36.42 -36.25 -11.48
CA GLY A 135 -37.59 -35.61 -12.10
C GLY A 135 -37.31 -34.98 -13.46
N ASP A 136 -37.49 -35.80 -14.51
CA ASP A 136 -37.69 -35.49 -15.93
C ASP A 136 -36.75 -34.55 -16.71
N ALA A 137 -36.38 -35.01 -17.90
CA ALA A 137 -35.62 -34.24 -18.87
C ALA A 137 -36.54 -33.38 -19.76
N CYS A 138 -36.15 -32.12 -19.98
CA CYS A 138 -36.73 -31.26 -21.02
C CYS A 138 -35.64 -30.85 -22.03
N PRO A 139 -35.67 -31.36 -23.28
CA PRO A 139 -34.64 -31.08 -24.27
C PRO A 139 -34.91 -29.77 -25.03
N SER A 140 -33.83 -29.10 -25.43
CA SER A 140 -33.74 -28.19 -26.58
C SER A 140 -34.69 -26.98 -26.65
N THR A 141 -34.09 -25.79 -26.62
CA THR A 141 -34.16 -24.95 -27.84
C THR A 141 -32.96 -24.01 -27.96
N SER A 142 -32.63 -23.71 -29.22
CA SER A 142 -31.63 -22.74 -29.63
C SER A 142 -32.09 -21.31 -29.38
N SER A 143 -31.14 -20.39 -29.16
CA SER A 143 -30.88 -19.41 -30.22
C SER A 143 -29.52 -18.75 -30.13
N LEU A 144 -29.04 -18.27 -31.27
CA LEU A 144 -28.02 -17.22 -31.32
C LEU A 144 -28.63 -15.92 -30.78
N GLU A 145 -27.82 -15.08 -30.14
CA GLU A 145 -27.71 -13.72 -30.68
C GLU A 145 -26.28 -13.18 -30.57
N LYS A 146 -25.89 -12.41 -31.58
CA LYS A 146 -24.50 -12.06 -31.89
C LYS A 146 -24.34 -10.55 -31.92
N THR A 147 -24.13 -9.95 -30.76
CA THR A 147 -24.03 -8.48 -30.62
C THR A 147 -22.60 -8.05 -30.30
N ALA A 148 -21.71 -8.20 -31.28
CA ALA A 148 -20.41 -7.55 -31.27
C ALA A 148 -20.60 -6.04 -31.47
N ARG A 149 -20.57 -5.27 -30.38
CA ARG A 149 -20.52 -3.80 -30.46
C ARG A 149 -19.08 -3.35 -30.69
N ASP A 150 -18.71 -3.26 -31.96
CA ASP A 150 -17.56 -2.47 -32.39
C ASP A 150 -17.78 -1.02 -31.95
N THR A 151 -17.03 -0.58 -30.93
CA THR A 151 -16.94 0.82 -30.54
C THR A 151 -15.60 1.35 -31.01
N ALA A 152 -15.56 1.84 -32.25
CA ALA A 152 -14.34 2.41 -32.81
C ALA A 152 -13.91 3.63 -31.98
N ILE A 153 -12.80 3.49 -31.25
CA ILE A 153 -12.17 4.60 -30.54
C ILE A 153 -11.47 5.47 -31.60
N PRO A 154 -11.82 6.76 -31.77
CA PRO A 154 -11.12 7.62 -32.71
C PRO A 154 -9.67 7.82 -32.24
N ALA A 155 -8.73 7.66 -33.18
CA ALA A 155 -7.31 7.91 -32.91
C ALA A 155 -7.07 9.41 -32.69
N GLY A 156 -7.08 9.84 -31.43
CA GLY A 156 -6.70 11.19 -31.04
C GLY A 156 -5.21 11.40 -31.30
N ASP A 157 -4.89 12.19 -32.34
CA ASP A 157 -3.52 12.49 -32.74
C ASP A 157 -2.82 13.40 -31.71
N CYS A 158 -2.16 12.77 -30.74
CA CYS A 158 -1.43 13.43 -29.65
C CYS A 158 -0.12 14.06 -30.15
N ARG A 159 -0.26 15.10 -30.97
CA ARG A 159 0.82 15.87 -31.60
C ARG A 159 1.65 16.60 -30.55
N VAL A 160 2.72 15.97 -30.08
CA VAL A 160 3.65 16.54 -29.08
C VAL A 160 4.32 17.80 -29.64
N PRO A 161 4.20 18.97 -28.99
CA PRO A 161 4.97 20.15 -29.38
C PRO A 161 6.43 19.97 -28.95
N ALA A 162 7.32 19.74 -29.92
CA ALA A 162 8.76 19.86 -29.70
C ALA A 162 9.11 21.34 -29.50
N GLY A 163 9.39 21.76 -28.26
CA GLY A 163 9.56 23.17 -27.93
C GLY A 163 10.54 23.43 -26.79
N GLY A 164 11.72 23.96 -27.14
CA GLY A 164 12.54 24.78 -26.26
C GLY A 164 13.36 24.07 -25.18
N SER A 165 14.59 23.66 -25.53
CA SER A 165 15.71 23.91 -24.62
C SER A 165 16.03 25.41 -24.62
N PRO A 166 16.39 25.98 -23.47
CA PRO A 166 17.55 26.85 -23.41
C PRO A 166 18.62 26.25 -22.49
N ALA A 167 19.85 26.17 -22.98
CA ALA A 167 20.99 25.87 -22.13
C ALA A 167 21.35 27.13 -21.32
N GLY A 168 21.01 27.15 -20.03
CA GLY A 168 21.55 28.13 -19.08
C GLY A 168 23.00 27.79 -18.77
N ALA A 169 23.92 28.70 -19.05
CA ALA A 169 25.36 28.49 -18.88
C ALA A 169 25.91 29.16 -17.61
N LEU A 170 26.98 28.56 -17.07
CA LEU A 170 28.09 29.20 -16.36
C LEU A 170 27.80 30.32 -15.34
N THR A 171 27.99 29.99 -14.06
CA THR A 171 28.88 30.75 -13.16
C THR A 171 29.65 29.77 -12.26
N PRO A 172 30.97 29.61 -12.42
CA PRO A 172 31.84 29.25 -11.30
C PRO A 172 32.11 30.50 -10.43
N ASP A 173 33.01 30.36 -9.46
CA ASP A 173 33.70 31.43 -8.72
C ASP A 173 32.82 32.33 -7.81
N ASP A 174 32.91 32.06 -6.50
CA ASP A 174 33.44 33.04 -5.55
C ASP A 174 34.23 32.26 -4.46
N GLU A 175 35.32 32.84 -3.97
CA GLU A 175 36.25 32.24 -3.00
C GLU A 175 36.04 32.83 -1.57
N GLU A 176 37.02 32.63 -0.67
CA GLU A 176 37.20 33.37 0.60
C GLU A 176 36.11 33.21 1.72
N GLU A 177 36.42 33.36 3.02
CA GLU A 177 37.66 33.07 3.75
C GLU A 177 37.32 32.82 5.25
N CYS A 178 38.35 32.55 6.07
CA CYS A 178 38.43 32.76 7.52
C CYS A 178 37.18 32.59 8.42
N SER A 179 37.31 31.66 9.37
CA SER A 179 37.43 32.05 10.80
C SER A 179 38.11 30.95 11.61
N ASP A 180 39.34 31.22 12.05
CA ASP A 180 40.10 30.38 12.97
C ASP A 180 39.83 30.78 14.43
N GLY A 181 39.95 29.83 15.35
CA GLY A 181 40.10 30.06 16.80
C GLY A 181 38.87 30.48 17.62
N VAL A 182 38.66 29.79 18.76
CA VAL A 182 38.83 30.34 20.12
C VAL A 182 39.26 29.19 21.03
N GLU A 183 40.38 29.37 21.75
CA GLU A 183 40.72 28.57 22.94
C GLU A 183 40.15 29.24 24.20
N VAL A 184 39.59 28.44 25.13
CA VAL A 184 39.56 28.69 26.59
C VAL A 184 39.62 27.35 27.32
#